data_AF-A0A0F0KR50-F1
#
_entry.id   AF-A0A0F0KR50-F1
#
_cell.length_a   1.000
_cell.length_b   1.000
_cell.length_c   1.000
_cell.angle_alpha   90.00
_cell.angle_beta   90.00
_cell.angle_gamma   90.00
#
_symmetry.space_group_name_H-M   'P 1'
#
loop_
_entity.id
_entity.type
_entity.pdbx_description
1 polymer ?
#
loop_
_entity_poly.entity_id
_entity_poly.type
_entity_poly.pdbx_seq_one_letter_code
_entity_poly.pdbx_strand_id
1 'polypeptide(L)'
;MYPMIDPALADAGLGDAEDDDFDAIESYDSQLPDHRYLDRELSWLAFNQRVLELAEDPSLPELERANFLAIFASNLDEFFMVRVAGLKRRIMTGLAVPTNIGRSPVDALADISREAHALQLRHADAWTSLVVSCPR
;
A
#
# COMPACT_ATOMS: atom_id res chain seq x y z
N MET A 1 15.87 -56.33 37.87
CA MET A 1 16.65 -56.84 36.73
C MET A 1 16.37 -55.94 35.53
N TYR A 2 17.24 -54.98 35.30
CA TYR A 2 17.29 -54.15 34.08
C TYR A 2 18.74 -54.20 33.58
N PRO A 3 18.98 -54.42 32.28
CA PRO A 3 20.32 -54.65 31.74
C PRO A 3 21.08 -53.34 31.53
N MET A 4 22.40 -53.44 31.70
CA MET A 4 23.40 -52.40 31.45
C MET A 4 23.58 -52.23 29.94
N ILE A 5 23.53 -50.98 29.44
CA ILE A 5 23.87 -50.62 28.06
C ILE A 5 25.35 -50.25 27.99
N ASP A 6 26.02 -50.76 26.97
CA ASP A 6 27.45 -50.65 26.64
C ASP A 6 27.89 -49.18 26.39
N PRO A 7 28.97 -48.69 27.01
CA PRO A 7 29.48 -47.33 26.81
C PRO A 7 30.16 -47.08 25.44
N ALA A 8 30.25 -48.07 24.54
CA ALA A 8 30.90 -47.91 23.23
C ALA A 8 30.05 -47.25 22.13
N LEU A 9 28.87 -46.69 22.44
CA LEU A 9 28.00 -46.03 21.45
C LEU A 9 27.75 -44.54 21.76
N ALA A 10 28.81 -43.82 22.09
CA ALA A 10 28.79 -42.37 22.22
C ALA A 10 30.06 -41.75 21.59
N ASP A 11 30.35 -42.10 20.34
CA ASP A 11 31.36 -41.46 19.49
C ASP A 11 30.71 -40.71 18.33
N ALA A 12 29.86 -39.74 18.66
CA ALA A 12 29.53 -38.66 17.73
C ALA A 12 30.09 -37.36 18.31
N GLY A 13 31.41 -37.36 18.53
CA GLY A 13 32.19 -36.14 18.67
C GLY A 13 32.36 -35.48 17.30
N LEU A 14 31.42 -34.61 16.95
CA LEU A 14 31.66 -33.46 16.06
C LEU A 14 31.59 -32.25 16.99
N GLY A 15 32.68 -31.68 17.48
CA GLY A 15 33.91 -31.35 16.76
C GLY A 15 33.78 -29.90 16.30
N ASP A 16 34.53 -29.03 16.97
CA ASP A 16 34.50 -27.58 16.92
C ASP A 16 34.42 -26.94 15.52
N ALA A 17 33.71 -25.81 15.50
CA ALA A 17 34.05 -24.55 14.84
C ALA A 17 34.20 -24.51 13.31
N GLU A 18 33.82 -23.33 12.78
CA GLU A 18 34.14 -22.83 11.44
C GLU A 18 33.22 -23.32 10.32
N ASP A 19 31.99 -22.79 10.31
CA ASP A 19 31.34 -22.39 9.06
C ASP A 19 30.56 -21.08 9.31
N ASP A 20 31.25 -20.14 9.97
CA ASP A 20 30.82 -18.77 10.26
C ASP A 20 31.08 -17.86 9.03
N ASP A 21 30.77 -18.36 7.84
CA ASP A 21 30.86 -17.61 6.57
C ASP A 21 29.63 -16.71 6.33
N PHE A 22 28.89 -16.38 7.41
CA PHE A 22 27.82 -15.36 7.38
C PHE A 22 28.30 -14.00 7.91
N ASP A 23 29.60 -13.71 7.81
CA ASP A 23 30.17 -12.38 8.04
C ASP A 23 30.21 -11.51 6.77
N ALA A 24 29.29 -11.75 5.83
CA ALA A 24 28.97 -10.74 4.84
C ALA A 24 28.22 -9.61 5.57
N ILE A 25 28.98 -8.65 6.11
CA ILE A 25 28.48 -7.33 6.45
C ILE A 25 27.83 -6.81 5.17
N GLU A 26 26.51 -6.97 5.05
CA GLU A 26 25.73 -6.26 4.05
C GLU A 26 25.90 -4.78 4.38
N SER A 27 26.84 -4.16 3.68
CA SER A 27 26.94 -2.72 3.54
C SER A 27 25.59 -2.26 3.00
N TYR A 28 24.67 -1.89 3.89
CA TYR A 28 23.45 -1.20 3.52
C TYR A 28 23.87 -0.02 2.68
N ASP A 29 23.54 -0.10 1.40
CA ASP A 29 24.00 0.79 0.35
C ASP A 29 23.73 2.25 0.76
N SER A 30 24.76 2.87 1.35
CA SER A 30 24.71 4.22 1.93
C SER A 30 24.65 5.31 0.84
N GLN A 31 24.33 4.93 -0.40
CA GLN A 31 24.24 5.78 -1.57
C GLN A 31 22.83 5.88 -2.15
N LEU A 32 21.83 5.25 -1.53
CA LEU A 32 20.46 5.38 -2.02
C LEU A 32 19.93 6.80 -1.81
N PRO A 33 19.27 7.40 -2.82
CA PRO A 33 18.73 8.76 -2.71
C PRO A 33 17.72 8.89 -1.57
N ASP A 34 17.77 10.02 -0.88
CA ASP A 34 16.70 10.45 0.01
C ASP A 34 15.37 10.54 -0.76
N HIS A 35 14.25 10.36 -0.07
CA HIS A 35 12.89 10.44 -0.63
C HIS A 35 12.56 9.42 -1.75
N ARG A 36 13.23 8.27 -1.79
CA ARG A 36 12.95 7.20 -2.78
C ARG A 36 11.58 6.51 -2.66
N TYR A 37 10.83 6.77 -1.57
CA TYR A 37 9.55 6.17 -1.30
C TYR A 37 8.42 7.18 -1.41
N LEU A 38 7.27 6.73 -1.91
CA LEU A 38 6.02 7.48 -1.90
C LEU A 38 5.16 7.03 -0.72
N ASP A 39 4.33 7.95 -0.23
CA ASP A 39 3.31 7.60 0.76
C ASP A 39 2.38 6.53 0.19
N ARG A 40 2.17 5.45 0.97
CA ARG A 40 1.39 4.29 0.53
C ARG A 40 -0.05 4.65 0.16
N GLU A 41 -0.64 5.58 0.89
CA GLU A 41 -2.08 5.87 0.76
C GLU A 41 -2.31 6.89 -0.35
N LEU A 42 -1.41 7.87 -0.50
CA LEU A 42 -1.40 8.75 -1.67
C LEU A 42 -1.07 7.98 -2.95
N SER A 43 -0.19 6.98 -2.90
CA SER A 43 0.07 6.10 -4.06
C SER A 43 -1.17 5.31 -4.46
N TRP A 44 -2.00 4.91 -3.50
CA TRP A 44 -3.27 4.25 -3.77
C TRP A 44 -4.27 5.22 -4.45
N LEU A 45 -4.36 6.47 -3.97
CA LEU A 45 -5.20 7.49 -4.62
C LEU A 45 -4.71 7.81 -6.04
N ALA A 46 -3.39 7.89 -6.26
CA ALA A 46 -2.81 8.08 -7.59
C ALA A 46 -3.13 6.92 -8.54
N PHE A 47 -3.20 5.69 -8.04
CA PHE A 47 -3.72 4.56 -8.82
C PHE A 47 -5.18 4.77 -9.20
N ASN A 48 -6.04 5.15 -8.24
CA ASN A 48 -7.45 5.38 -8.53
C ASN A 48 -7.66 6.58 -9.48
N GLN A 49 -6.78 7.58 -9.43
CA GLN A 49 -6.75 8.66 -10.42
C GLN A 49 -6.55 8.12 -11.83
N ARG A 50 -5.70 7.11 -12.06
CA ARG A 50 -5.53 6.51 -13.39
C ARG A 50 -6.81 5.82 -13.88
N VAL A 51 -7.60 5.24 -12.97
CA VAL A 51 -8.93 4.69 -13.32
C VAL A 51 -9.87 5.82 -13.77
N LEU A 52 -9.84 6.97 -13.10
CA LEU A 52 -10.61 8.15 -13.50
C LEU A 52 -10.15 8.69 -14.86
N GLU A 53 -8.85 8.72 -15.13
CA GLU A 53 -8.32 9.17 -16.42
C GLU A 53 -8.78 8.27 -17.58
N LEU A 54 -8.98 6.96 -17.35
CA LEU A 54 -9.60 6.08 -18.35
C LEU A 54 -11.07 6.47 -18.61
N ALA A 55 -11.81 6.87 -17.58
CA ALA A 55 -13.16 7.39 -17.77
C ALA A 55 -13.21 8.73 -18.53
N GLU A 56 -12.14 9.53 -18.43
CA GLU A 56 -12.00 10.83 -19.08
C GLU A 56 -11.55 10.72 -20.56
N ASP A 57 -11.18 9.53 -21.04
CA ASP A 57 -10.73 9.32 -22.42
C ASP A 57 -11.90 9.41 -23.43
N PRO A 58 -11.93 10.44 -24.31
CA PRO A 58 -13.01 10.61 -25.29
C PRO A 58 -12.99 9.56 -26.41
N SER A 59 -11.90 8.79 -26.56
CA SER A 59 -11.81 7.73 -27.57
C SER A 59 -12.58 6.47 -27.17
N LEU A 60 -12.93 6.32 -25.89
CA LEU A 60 -13.71 5.19 -25.40
C LEU A 60 -15.21 5.40 -25.60
N PRO A 61 -15.99 4.34 -25.91
CA PRO A 61 -17.45 4.38 -25.88
C PRO A 61 -17.99 4.82 -24.52
N GLU A 62 -19.16 5.45 -24.54
CA GLU A 62 -19.71 6.13 -23.35
C GLU A 62 -20.04 5.19 -22.20
N LEU A 63 -20.53 4.00 -22.53
CA LEU A 63 -20.80 2.96 -21.53
C LEU A 63 -19.50 2.46 -20.89
N GLU A 64 -18.39 2.41 -21.63
CA GLU A 64 -17.09 2.05 -21.07
C GLU A 64 -16.58 3.13 -20.12
N ARG A 65 -16.74 4.41 -20.48
CA ARG A 65 -16.44 5.54 -19.57
C ARG A 65 -17.28 5.49 -18.30
N ALA A 66 -18.59 5.22 -18.43
CA ALA A 66 -19.49 5.07 -17.28
C ALA A 66 -19.08 3.89 -16.37
N ASN A 67 -18.61 2.78 -16.95
CA ASN A 67 -18.07 1.66 -16.19
C ASN A 67 -16.81 2.07 -15.39
N PHE A 68 -15.87 2.80 -16.00
CA PHE A 68 -14.69 3.29 -15.27
C PHE A 68 -15.06 4.27 -14.16
N LEU A 69 -16.06 5.14 -14.35
CA LEU A 69 -16.58 6.00 -13.27
C LEU A 69 -17.19 5.20 -12.12
N ALA A 70 -17.89 4.10 -12.41
CA ALA A 70 -18.43 3.21 -11.39
C ALA A 70 -17.32 2.46 -10.63
N ILE A 71 -16.30 1.96 -11.35
CA ILE A 71 -15.12 1.30 -10.77
C ILE A 71 -14.38 2.27 -9.85
N PHE A 72 -14.12 3.50 -10.32
CA PHE A 72 -13.48 4.54 -9.52
C PHE A 72 -14.20 4.78 -8.19
N ALA A 73 -15.54 4.91 -8.23
CA ALA A 73 -16.36 5.16 -7.05
C ALA A 73 -16.33 3.97 -6.08
N SER A 74 -16.51 2.75 -6.58
CA SER A 74 -16.43 1.53 -5.77
C SER A 74 -15.07 1.37 -5.08
N ASN A 75 -13.98 1.62 -5.81
CA ASN A 75 -12.63 1.57 -5.25
C ASN A 75 -12.47 2.61 -4.13
N LEU A 76 -12.93 3.84 -4.37
CA LEU A 76 -12.82 4.93 -3.41
C LEU A 76 -13.58 4.60 -2.12
N ASP A 77 -14.78 4.03 -2.22
CA ASP A 77 -15.56 3.58 -1.07
C ASP A 77 -14.80 2.51 -0.26
N GLU A 78 -14.23 1.50 -0.93
CA GLU A 78 -13.42 0.47 -0.25
C GLU A 78 -12.22 1.08 0.47
N PHE A 79 -11.53 2.03 -0.17
CA PHE A 79 -10.40 2.73 0.43
C PHE A 79 -10.79 3.46 1.72
N PHE A 80 -11.94 4.15 1.74
CA PHE A 80 -12.42 4.80 2.96
C PHE A 80 -12.86 3.81 4.04
N MET A 81 -13.60 2.78 3.65
CA MET A 81 -14.11 1.75 4.58
C MET A 81 -12.98 0.95 5.23
N VAL A 82 -11.91 0.64 4.50
CA VAL A 82 -10.82 -0.22 4.99
C VAL A 82 -9.61 0.60 5.42
N ARG A 83 -9.01 1.38 4.51
CA ARG A 83 -7.72 2.03 4.77
C ARG A 83 -7.85 3.24 5.69
N VAL A 84 -8.76 4.16 5.37
CA VAL A 84 -8.95 5.38 6.16
C VAL A 84 -9.49 5.04 7.55
N ALA A 85 -10.44 4.10 7.64
CA ALA A 85 -10.93 3.60 8.92
C ALA A 85 -9.80 2.98 9.76
N GLY A 86 -8.94 2.15 9.15
CA GLY A 86 -7.79 1.55 9.82
C GLY A 86 -6.78 2.57 10.34
N LEU A 87 -6.46 3.58 9.52
CA LEU A 87 -5.58 4.69 9.92
C LEU A 87 -6.18 5.49 11.08
N LYS A 88 -7.45 5.90 10.97
CA LYS A 88 -8.17 6.62 12.02
C LYS A 88 -8.20 5.84 13.33
N ARG A 89 -8.45 4.52 13.28
CA ARG A 89 -8.43 3.66 14.47
C ARG A 89 -7.07 3.68 15.16
N ARG A 90 -5.97 3.50 14.40
CA ARG A 90 -4.61 3.54 14.97
C ARG A 90 -4.29 4.89 15.60
N ILE A 91 -4.75 5.98 14.99
CA ILE A 91 -4.58 7.34 15.55
C ILE A 91 -5.31 7.44 16.89
N MET A 92 -6.59 7.05 16.93
CA MET A 92 -7.40 7.11 18.15
C MET A 92 -6.87 6.23 19.28
N THR A 93 -6.26 5.08 18.98
CA THR A 93 -5.67 4.20 19.98
C THR A 93 -4.23 4.56 20.36
N GLY A 94 -3.65 5.61 19.76
CA GLY A 94 -2.24 5.98 19.98
C GLY A 94 -1.23 4.99 19.40
N LEU A 95 -1.65 4.10 18.49
CA LEU A 95 -0.81 3.06 17.85
C LEU A 95 -0.36 3.48 16.44
N ALA A 96 -0.66 4.70 16.00
CA ALA A 96 -0.27 5.18 14.69
C ALA A 96 1.20 5.60 14.67
N VAL A 97 1.94 5.03 13.73
CA VAL A 97 3.33 5.38 13.46
C VAL A 97 3.40 6.33 12.25
N PRO A 98 4.43 7.19 12.16
CA PRO A 98 4.68 7.98 10.96
C PRO A 98 4.73 7.10 9.70
N THR A 99 4.41 7.69 8.56
CA THR A 99 4.41 6.98 7.28
C THR A 99 5.83 6.62 6.84
N ASN A 100 5.98 5.84 5.78
CA ASN A 100 7.28 5.43 5.22
C ASN A 100 8.14 6.61 4.72
N ILE A 101 7.55 7.80 4.60
CA ILE A 101 8.24 9.06 4.28
C ILE A 101 8.40 9.98 5.49
N GLY A 102 8.13 9.48 6.70
CA GLY A 102 8.26 10.24 7.95
C GLY A 102 7.12 11.21 8.25
N ARG A 103 6.01 11.15 7.50
CA ARG A 103 4.88 12.07 7.70
C ARG A 103 4.03 11.66 8.89
N SER A 104 3.53 12.63 9.66
CA SER A 104 2.68 12.30 10.82
C SER A 104 1.35 11.68 10.35
N PRO A 105 0.75 10.75 11.14
CA PRO A 105 -0.52 10.14 10.79
C PRO A 105 -1.67 11.14 10.57
N VAL A 106 -1.66 12.25 11.31
CA VAL A 106 -2.68 13.31 11.21
C VAL A 106 -2.51 14.09 9.91
N ASP A 107 -1.27 14.43 9.56
CA ASP A 107 -0.98 15.11 8.30
C ASP A 107 -1.27 14.21 7.10
N ALA A 108 -0.93 12.92 7.18
CA ALA A 108 -1.27 11.94 6.17
C ALA A 108 -2.79 11.86 5.94
N LEU A 109 -3.58 11.85 7.02
CA LEU A 109 -5.04 11.88 6.91
C LEU A 109 -5.55 13.17 6.25
N ALA A 110 -4.94 14.31 6.55
CA ALA A 110 -5.28 15.58 5.92
C ALA A 110 -4.93 15.59 4.41
N ASP A 111 -3.79 15.02 4.02
CA ASP A 111 -3.42 14.88 2.61
C ASP A 111 -4.37 13.96 1.86
N ILE A 112 -4.68 12.79 2.43
CA ILE A 112 -5.65 11.85 1.87
C ILE A 112 -6.98 12.54 1.65
N SER A 113 -7.47 13.30 2.65
CA SER A 113 -8.75 14.01 2.54
C SER A 113 -8.74 15.05 1.43
N ARG A 114 -7.65 15.81 1.28
CA ARG A 114 -7.51 16.83 0.25
C ARG A 114 -7.50 16.21 -1.15
N GLU A 115 -6.70 15.16 -1.34
CA GLU A 115 -6.56 14.49 -2.63
C GLU A 115 -7.84 13.76 -3.04
N ALA A 116 -8.46 13.01 -2.12
CA ALA A 116 -9.72 12.32 -2.37
C ALA A 116 -10.82 13.31 -2.76
N HIS A 117 -10.92 14.47 -2.09
CA HIS A 117 -11.90 15.49 -2.44
C HIS A 117 -11.67 16.07 -3.85
N ALA A 118 -10.41 16.31 -4.23
CA ALA A 118 -10.09 16.77 -5.58
C ALA A 118 -10.50 15.75 -6.66
N LEU A 119 -10.21 14.46 -6.43
CA LEU A 119 -10.61 13.39 -7.34
C LEU A 119 -12.14 13.22 -7.41
N GLN A 120 -12.83 13.41 -6.30
CA GLN A 120 -14.30 13.29 -6.24
C GLN A 120 -15.01 14.44 -6.96
N LEU A 121 -14.45 15.66 -6.92
CA LEU A 121 -14.92 16.77 -7.75
C LEU A 121 -14.72 16.48 -9.25
N ARG A 122 -13.53 16.01 -9.65
CA ARG A 122 -13.27 15.60 -11.04
C ARG A 122 -14.21 14.50 -11.51
N HIS A 123 -14.50 13.51 -10.65
CA HIS A 123 -15.44 12.44 -10.94
C HIS A 123 -16.86 12.97 -11.19
N ALA A 124 -17.35 13.89 -10.36
CA ALA A 124 -18.65 14.51 -10.53
C ALA A 124 -18.75 15.32 -11.84
N ASP A 125 -17.68 16.05 -12.18
CA ASP A 125 -17.57 16.79 -13.43
C ASP A 125 -17.55 15.85 -14.65
N ALA A 126 -16.78 14.77 -14.59
CA ALA A 126 -16.71 13.76 -15.65
C ALA A 126 -18.05 13.06 -15.87
N TRP A 127 -18.76 12.70 -14.78
CA TRP A 127 -20.11 12.14 -14.87
C TRP A 127 -21.09 13.08 -15.59
N THR A 128 -21.08 14.35 -15.20
CA THR A 128 -22.01 15.34 -15.75
C THR A 128 -21.69 15.65 -17.21
N SER A 129 -20.41 15.82 -17.54
CA SER A 129 -19.99 16.25 -18.88
C SER A 129 -19.92 15.11 -19.90
N LEU A 130 -19.55 13.88 -19.50
CA LEU A 130 -19.25 12.78 -20.42
C LEU A 130 -20.35 11.72 -20.51
N VAL A 131 -21.26 11.68 -19.53
CA VAL A 131 -22.33 10.66 -19.47
C VAL A 131 -23.70 11.31 -19.51
N VAL A 132 -23.97 12.31 -18.66
CA VAL A 132 -25.31 12.93 -18.58
C VAL A 132 -25.58 13.88 -19.74
N SER A 133 -24.56 14.59 -20.23
CA SER A 133 -24.70 15.60 -21.28
C SER A 133 -24.62 15.06 -22.72
N CYS A 134 -24.55 13.73 -22.91
CA CYS A 134 -24.50 13.16 -24.25
C CYS A 134 -25.85 13.33 -25.00
N PRO A 135 -25.85 13.87 -26.23
CA PRO A 135 -27.04 13.84 -27.09
C PRO A 135 -27.40 12.39 -27.43
N ARG A 136 -28.62 11.97 -27.06
CA ARG A 136 -29.20 10.67 -27.43
C ARG A 136 -29.19 10.40 -28.92
#